data_AF-A0A5A7M954-F1
#
_entry.id   AF-A0A5A7M954-F1
#
_cell.length_a   1.000
_cell.length_b   1.000
_cell.length_c   1.000
_cell.angle_alpha   90.00
_cell.angle_beta   90.00
_cell.angle_gamma   90.00
#
_symmetry.space_group_name_H-M   'P 1'
#
loop_
_entity.id
_entity.type
_entity.pdbx_description
1 polymer ?
#
loop_
_entity_poly.entity_id
_entity_poly.type
_entity_poly.pdbx_seq_one_letter_code
_entity_poly.pdbx_strand_id
1 'polypeptide(L)'
;MLNTSSRHLLGEPYQLNVQQYQQLWLSAQSQGDRRAQQVLRQQVVAAGRQLQAQRSNPQARALWLALMGLRCSMLMPRLRF
;
A
#
# COMPACT_ATOMS: atom_id res chain seq x y z
N MET A 1 13.51 12.73 16.41
CA MET A 1 12.03 12.70 16.37
C MET A 1 11.58 13.52 15.16
N LEU A 2 11.13 12.89 14.08
CA LEU A 2 10.55 13.59 12.93
C LEU A 2 9.07 13.22 12.85
N ASN A 3 8.28 14.20 13.24
CA ASN A 3 6.82 14.22 13.32
C ASN A 3 6.22 14.20 11.91
N THR A 4 5.98 13.03 11.35
CA THR A 4 5.16 12.88 10.13
C THR A 4 3.68 12.88 10.48
N SER A 5 3.20 14.02 10.97
CA SER A 5 1.78 14.38 11.01
C SER A 5 1.27 14.77 9.62
N SER A 6 1.40 13.88 8.65
CA SER A 6 0.83 14.08 7.32
C SER A 6 -0.51 13.36 7.20
N ARG A 7 -1.55 14.14 7.49
CA ARG A 7 -2.85 14.11 6.81
C ARG A 7 -3.82 13.02 7.26
N HIS A 8 -4.30 13.28 8.48
CA HIS A 8 -5.64 13.06 9.00
C HIS A 8 -6.79 13.68 8.13
N LEU A 9 -6.64 13.75 6.80
CA LEU A 9 -7.40 14.71 5.96
C LEU A 9 -8.28 14.07 4.87
N LEU A 10 -8.67 12.81 5.04
CA LEU A 10 -9.67 12.17 4.19
C LEU A 10 -10.53 11.23 5.04
N GLY A 11 -11.49 11.82 5.75
CA GLY A 11 -12.68 11.08 6.18
C GLY A 11 -13.49 10.73 4.94
N GLU A 12 -13.56 9.45 4.61
CA GLU A 12 -14.53 8.77 3.73
C GLU A 12 -14.10 7.27 3.65
N PRO A 13 -15.01 6.31 3.43
CA PRO A 13 -14.92 4.90 3.84
C PRO A 13 -13.93 4.00 3.05
N TYR A 14 -12.95 4.59 2.37
CA TYR A 14 -11.88 3.89 1.65
C TYR A 14 -10.58 3.79 2.49
N GLN A 15 -10.73 3.58 3.80
CA GLN A 15 -9.67 3.70 4.82
C GLN A 15 -8.61 2.57 4.82
N LEU A 16 -8.32 1.95 3.68
CA LEU A 16 -7.07 1.23 3.51
C LEU A 16 -6.06 2.17 2.86
N ASN A 17 -5.44 3.00 3.71
CA ASN A 17 -4.39 3.93 3.31
C ASN A 17 -3.15 3.14 2.84
N VAL A 18 -2.51 3.57 1.75
CA VAL A 18 -1.30 2.93 1.20
C VAL A 18 -0.21 2.76 2.27
N GLN A 19 -0.14 3.70 3.22
CA GLN A 19 0.77 3.65 4.36
C GLN A 19 0.53 2.44 5.27
N GLN A 20 -0.73 2.00 5.44
CA GLN A 20 -1.06 0.84 6.26
C GLN A 20 -0.65 -0.46 5.56
N TYR A 21 -0.84 -0.58 4.25
CA TYR A 21 -0.30 -1.70 3.47
C TYR A 21 1.24 -1.75 3.56
N GLN A 22 1.90 -0.59 3.54
CA GLN A 22 3.34 -0.52 3.70
C GLN A 22 3.81 -0.99 5.08
N GLN A 23 3.14 -0.58 6.16
CA GLN A 23 3.47 -1.04 7.51
C GLN A 23 3.25 -2.55 7.69
N LEU A 24 2.14 -3.07 7.18
CA LEU A 24 1.86 -4.51 7.21
C LEU A 24 2.89 -5.30 6.39
N TRP A 25 3.31 -4.78 5.23
CA TRP A 25 4.36 -5.40 4.42
C TRP A 25 5.70 -5.44 5.14
N LEU A 26 6.12 -4.33 5.76
CA LEU A 26 7.36 -4.27 6.53
C LEU A 26 7.32 -5.22 7.74
N SER A 27 6.19 -5.29 8.43
CA SER A 27 5.99 -6.23 9.55
C SER A 27 6.08 -7.69 9.07
N ALA A 28 5.37 -8.05 8.00
CA ALA A 28 5.41 -9.39 7.42
C ALA A 28 6.82 -9.75 6.88
N GLN A 29 7.56 -8.78 6.33
CA GLN A 29 8.95 -8.96 5.93
C GLN A 29 9.87 -9.19 7.13
N SER A 30 9.72 -8.39 8.20
CA SER A 30 10.50 -8.53 9.43
C SER A 30 10.29 -9.90 10.08
N GLN A 31 9.06 -10.41 10.06
CA GLN A 31 8.70 -11.70 10.65
C GLN A 31 8.99 -12.89 9.74
N GLY A 32 9.37 -12.64 8.47
CA GLY A 32 9.53 -13.70 7.47
C GLY A 32 8.22 -14.40 7.09
N ASP A 33 7.06 -13.79 7.38
CA ASP A 33 5.75 -14.37 7.12
C ASP A 33 5.38 -14.26 5.63
N ARG A 34 5.71 -15.32 4.89
CA ARG A 34 5.41 -15.43 3.46
C ARG A 34 3.91 -15.50 3.17
N ARG A 35 3.09 -16.03 4.08
CA ARG A 35 1.63 -16.09 3.90
C ARG A 35 1.03 -14.70 3.99
N ALA A 36 1.41 -13.93 5.02
CA ALA A 36 0.98 -12.54 5.15
C ALA A 36 1.44 -11.69 3.96
N GLN A 37 2.67 -11.87 3.47
CA GLN A 37 3.15 -11.20 2.25
C GLN A 37 2.30 -11.53 1.01
N GLN A 38 1.92 -12.79 0.82
CA GLN A 38 1.10 -13.19 -0.33
C GLN A 38 -0.31 -12.62 -0.24
N VAL A 39 -0.92 -12.65 0.95
CA VAL A 39 -2.23 -12.03 1.21
C VAL A 39 -2.18 -10.52 0.94
N LEU A 40 -1.15 -9.82 1.42
CA LEU A 40 -0.96 -8.39 1.19
C LEU A 40 -0.81 -8.07 -0.30
N ARG A 41 -0.07 -8.87 -1.07
CA ARG A 41 0.04 -8.70 -2.51
C ARG A 41 -1.33 -8.80 -3.21
N GLN A 42 -2.16 -9.76 -2.80
CA GLN A 42 -3.51 -9.91 -3.37
C GLN A 42 -4.40 -8.71 -3.02
N GLN A 43 -4.36 -8.25 -1.77
CA GLN A 43 -5.12 -7.08 -1.33
C GLN A 43 -4.71 -5.80 -2.07
N VAL A 44 -3.40 -5.57 -2.25
CA VAL A 44 -2.89 -4.41 -3.01
C VAL A 44 -3.33 -4.46 -4.48
N VAL A 45 -3.38 -5.66 -5.09
CA VAL A 45 -3.88 -5.83 -6.46
C VAL A 45 -5.39 -5.56 -6.55
N ALA A 46 -6.18 -6.06 -5.59
CA ALA A 46 -7.61 -5.81 -5.54
C ALA A 46 -7.92 -4.32 -5.37
N ALA A 47 -7.26 -3.65 -4.43
CA ALA A 47 -7.38 -2.21 -4.21
C ALA A 47 -6.94 -1.40 -5.44
N GLY A 48 -5.87 -1.82 -6.11
CA GLY A 48 -5.42 -1.21 -7.37
C GLY A 48 -6.47 -1.32 -8.49
N ARG A 49 -7.18 -2.45 -8.61
CA ARG A 49 -8.27 -2.62 -9.59
C ARG A 49 -9.48 -1.74 -9.27
N GLN A 50 -9.84 -1.65 -7.99
CA GLN A 50 -10.94 -0.78 -7.55
C GLN A 50 -10.65 0.70 -7.83
N LEU A 51 -9.43 1.16 -7.55
CA LEU A 51 -9.01 2.53 -7.86
C LEU A 51 -8.89 2.79 -9.36
N GLN A 52 -8.50 1.77 -10.15
CA GLN A 52 -8.51 1.86 -11.61
C GLN A 52 -9.93 2.04 -12.16
N ALA A 53 -10.95 1.45 -11.54
CA ALA A 53 -12.35 1.68 -11.93
C ALA A 53 -12.79 3.13 -11.67
N GLN A 54 -12.14 3.83 -10.73
CA GLN A 54 -12.40 5.23 -10.39
C GLN A 54 -11.38 6.20 -11.03
N ARG A 55 -10.77 5.85 -12.18
CA ARG A 55 -9.70 6.62 -12.83
C ARG A 55 -10.06 8.08 -13.15
N SER A 56 -11.34 8.40 -13.30
CA SER A 56 -11.83 9.77 -13.50
C SER A 56 -11.67 10.66 -12.26
N ASN A 57 -11.52 10.07 -11.08
CA ASN A 57 -11.25 10.80 -9.85
C ASN A 57 -9.73 11.05 -9.69
N PRO A 58 -9.26 12.31 -9.65
CA PRO A 58 -7.84 12.63 -9.52
C PRO A 58 -7.23 12.09 -8.21
N GLN A 59 -8.01 12.01 -7.14
CA GLN A 59 -7.57 11.47 -5.86
C GLN A 59 -7.40 9.94 -5.90
N ALA A 60 -8.32 9.23 -6.55
CA ALA A 60 -8.21 7.80 -6.77
C ALA A 60 -6.99 7.46 -7.65
N ARG A 61 -6.69 8.30 -8.64
CA ARG A 61 -5.48 8.18 -9.47
C ARG A 61 -4.20 8.37 -8.65
N ALA A 62 -4.16 9.33 -7.73
CA ALA A 62 -3.00 9.53 -6.84
C ALA A 62 -2.78 8.31 -5.93
N LEU A 63 -3.86 7.77 -5.35
CA LEU A 63 -3.81 6.54 -4.55
C LEU A 63 -3.36 5.33 -5.36
N TRP A 64 -3.83 5.20 -6.60
CA TRP A 64 -3.42 4.13 -7.50
C TRP A 64 -1.92 4.18 -7.81
N LEU A 65 -1.38 5.36 -8.10
CA LEU A 65 0.07 5.55 -8.31
C LEU A 65 0.87 5.17 -7.05
N ALA A 66 0.40 5.56 -5.87
CA ALA A 66 1.04 5.20 -4.61
C ALA A 66 1.03 3.67 -4.36
N LEU A 67 -0.09 2.98 -4.63
CA LEU A 67 -0.16 1.51 -4.57
C LEU A 67 0.76 0.83 -5.59
N MET A 68 0.89 1.39 -6.80
CA MET A 68 1.82 0.86 -7.80
C MET A 68 3.27 0.98 -7.31
N GLY A 69 3.66 2.12 -6.71
CA GLY A 69 4.97 2.27 -6.07
C GLY A 69 5.22 1.23 -4.98
N LEU A 70 4.22 1.00 -4.11
CA LEU A 70 4.28 -0.03 -3.09
C LEU A 70 4.45 -1.42 -3.69
N ARG A 71 3.65 -1.80 -4.69
CA ARG A 71 3.75 -3.09 -5.37
C ARG A 71 5.12 -3.33 -6.01
N CYS A 72 5.73 -2.30 -6.60
CA CYS A 72 7.10 -2.39 -7.11
C CYS A 72 8.11 -2.68 -5.98
N SER A 73 7.97 -2.02 -4.83
CA SER A 73 8.82 -2.27 -3.66
C SER A 73 8.63 -3.68 -3.06
N MET A 74 7.45 -4.28 -3.23
CA MET A 74 7.16 -5.65 -2.79
C MET A 74 7.75 -6.72 -3.72
N LEU A 75 7.91 -6.40 -5.01
CA LEU A 75 8.46 -7.30 -6.02
C LEU A 75 9.98 -7.39 -5.99
N MET A 76 10.66 -6.33 -5.54
CA MET A 76 12.08 -6.39 -5.26
C MET A 76 12.30 -7.01 -3.87
N PRO A 77 12.77 -8.27 -3.77
CA PRO A 77 13.30 -8.74 -2.51
C PRO A 77 14.50 -7.84 -2.24
N ARG A 78 14.43 -7.00 -1.21
CA ARG A 78 15.65 -6.36 -0.70
C ARG A 78 16.53 -7.51 -0.22
N LEU A 79 17.44 -7.93 -1.09
CA LEU A 79 18.59 -8.76 -0.79
C LEU A 79 19.19 -8.15 0.47
N ARG A 80 19.13 -8.90 1.57
CA ARG A 80 19.96 -8.63 2.74
C ARG A 80 21.40 -8.77 2.25
N PHE A 81 22.11 -7.65 2.11
CA PHE A 81 23.56 -7.63 2.19
C PHE A 81 23.95 -7.65 3.67
#